data_AF-A0A0C9WX07-F1
#
_entry.id   AF-A0A0C9WX07-F1
#
_cell.length_a   1.000
_cell.length_b   1.000
_cell.length_c   1.000
_cell.angle_alpha   90.00
_cell.angle_beta   90.00
_cell.angle_gamma   90.00
#
_symmetry.space_group_name_H-M   'P 1'
#
loop_
_entity.id
_entity.type
_entity.pdbx_description
1 polymer ?
#
loop_
_entity_poly.entity_id
_entity_poly.type
_entity_poly.pdbx_seq_one_letter_code
_entity_poly.pdbx_strand_id
1 'polypeptide(L)'
;MAYPPYYVLISHSTLSNTSQAISFRHPTIQYHYSDDSPLSLLPQHPQEHVLVLNYDPQSSAAPPTVQSISETLVVTRLKVEDAPGAAAAVGDNDGKNDKMFIVETCTDDSTPHEERKQPQAILAHFKYRNSIIRRALSYPDAMTTALQAPSSNITEKT
;
A
#
# COMPACT_ATOMS: atom_id res chain seq x y z
N MET A 1 7.58 -14.63 -18.76
CA MET A 1 7.22 -15.11 -17.41
C MET A 1 7.00 -13.89 -16.55
N ALA A 2 5.92 -13.85 -15.77
CA ALA A 2 5.68 -12.74 -14.85
C ALA A 2 6.26 -13.12 -13.49
N TYR A 3 7.13 -12.26 -12.97
CA TYR A 3 7.91 -12.52 -11.77
C TYR A 3 7.20 -11.97 -10.53
N PRO A 4 7.37 -12.63 -9.37
CA PRO A 4 6.72 -12.19 -8.15
C PRO A 4 7.23 -10.80 -7.72
N PRO A 5 6.41 -10.00 -7.00
CA PRO A 5 6.79 -8.67 -6.52
C PRO A 5 8.05 -8.71 -5.65
N TYR A 6 9.15 -8.13 -6.12
CA TYR A 6 10.43 -8.17 -5.41
C TYR A 6 10.70 -6.90 -4.61
N TYR A 7 10.38 -5.73 -5.18
CA TYR A 7 10.62 -4.44 -4.54
C TYR A 7 9.37 -3.97 -3.80
N VAL A 8 9.27 -4.30 -2.51
CA VAL A 8 8.15 -3.84 -1.65
C VAL A 8 8.67 -2.88 -0.59
N LEU A 9 7.96 -1.75 -0.44
CA LEU A 9 8.26 -0.71 0.53
C LEU A 9 7.01 -0.33 1.32
N ILE A 10 7.13 -0.25 2.64
CA ILE A 10 6.05 0.22 3.52
C ILE A 10 6.31 1.69 3.84
N SER A 11 5.37 2.56 3.45
CA SER A 11 5.28 3.95 3.85
C SER A 11 4.37 4.02 5.07
N HIS A 12 4.95 4.19 6.25
CA HIS A 12 4.25 4.13 7.53
C HIS A 12 4.03 5.53 8.12
N SER A 13 2.79 5.79 8.57
CA SER A 13 2.39 7.04 9.20
C SER A 13 1.65 6.80 10.52
N THR A 14 1.85 7.64 11.52
CA THR A 14 1.11 7.57 12.78
C THR A 14 0.08 8.69 12.87
N LEU A 15 -1.14 8.36 13.33
CA LEU A 15 -2.21 9.37 13.48
C LEU A 15 -1.92 10.39 14.58
N SER A 16 -0.99 10.13 15.49
CA SER A 16 -0.66 10.99 16.63
C SER A 16 0.25 12.16 16.26
N ASN A 17 1.05 12.04 15.21
CA ASN A 17 2.03 13.05 14.83
C ASN A 17 1.43 14.05 13.82
N THR A 18 1.36 15.32 14.21
CA THR A 18 0.98 16.41 13.30
C THR A 18 2.04 16.70 12.26
N SER A 19 3.29 16.30 12.52
CA SER A 19 4.34 16.28 11.52
C SER A 19 4.11 15.07 10.62
N GLN A 20 4.04 15.29 9.30
CA GLN A 20 3.89 14.25 8.27
C GLN A 20 5.14 13.36 8.17
N ALA A 21 5.70 12.90 9.28
CA ALA A 21 6.86 12.04 9.34
C ALA A 21 6.45 10.67 8.78
N ILE A 22 6.71 10.48 7.50
CA ILE A 22 6.55 9.21 6.81
C ILE A 22 7.83 8.41 7.04
N SER A 23 7.71 7.25 7.68
CA SER A 23 8.81 6.30 7.83
C SER A 23 8.72 5.25 6.72
N PHE A 24 9.76 5.13 5.90
CA PHE A 24 9.86 4.06 4.92
C PHE A 24 10.57 2.85 5.54
N ARG A 25 9.99 1.66 5.37
CA ARG A 25 10.53 0.41 5.91
C ARG A 25 10.44 -0.72 4.88
N HIS A 26 11.41 -1.62 4.91
CA HIS A 26 11.37 -2.86 4.15
C HIS A 26 10.69 -3.95 4.98
N PRO A 27 9.63 -4.59 4.48
CA PRO A 27 9.02 -5.72 5.14
C PRO A 27 9.83 -7.00 4.88
N THR A 28 9.64 -8.00 5.72
CA THR A 28 9.98 -9.39 5.37
C THR A 28 8.93 -9.88 4.38
N ILE A 29 9.35 -10.29 3.19
CA ILE A 29 8.44 -10.78 2.14
C ILE A 29 8.39 -12.30 2.21
N GLN A 30 7.17 -12.85 2.29
CA GLN A 30 6.91 -14.28 2.17
C GLN A 30 5.93 -14.49 1.02
N TYR A 31 6.27 -15.42 0.13
CA TYR A 31 5.41 -15.76 -1.00
C TYR A 31 4.57 -16.98 -0.63
N HIS A 32 3.26 -16.85 -0.81
CA HIS A 32 2.31 -17.93 -0.64
C HIS A 32 1.64 -18.23 -1.97
N TYR A 33 1.58 -19.51 -2.30
CA TYR A 33 0.95 -20.03 -3.51
C TYR A 33 -0.41 -20.67 -3.19
N SER A 34 -1.18 -21.00 -4.23
CA SER A 34 -2.56 -21.50 -4.09
C SER A 34 -2.67 -22.84 -3.34
N ASP A 35 -1.58 -23.58 -3.25
CA ASP A 35 -1.46 -24.88 -2.58
C ASP A 35 -0.95 -24.78 -1.13
N ASP A 36 -0.56 -23.60 -0.67
CA ASP A 36 -0.15 -23.37 0.71
C ASP A 36 -1.35 -23.32 1.68
N SER A 37 -1.09 -23.67 2.94
CA SER A 37 -2.10 -23.60 3.99
C SER A 37 -2.44 -22.15 4.34
N PRO A 38 -3.73 -21.75 4.45
CA PRO A 38 -4.10 -20.38 4.83
C PRO A 38 -3.67 -20.01 6.25
N LEU A 39 -3.37 -21.00 7.09
CA LEU A 39 -2.90 -20.80 8.46
C LEU A 39 -1.50 -20.19 8.52
N SER A 40 -0.69 -20.30 7.45
CA SER A 40 0.64 -19.67 7.40
C SER A 40 0.58 -18.15 7.34
N LEU A 41 -0.58 -17.58 7.00
CA LEU A 41 -0.79 -16.13 6.96
C LEU A 41 -1.06 -15.53 8.34
N LEU A 42 -1.31 -16.36 9.36
CA LEU A 42 -1.63 -15.86 10.70
C LEU A 42 -0.38 -15.29 11.38
N PRO A 43 -0.49 -14.16 12.11
CA PRO A 43 0.59 -13.65 12.93
C PRO A 43 1.09 -14.72 13.91
N GLN A 44 2.40 -14.91 13.95
CA GLN A 44 3.06 -15.86 14.86
C GLN A 44 3.36 -15.21 16.21
N HIS A 45 3.45 -13.87 16.25
CA HIS A 45 3.75 -13.11 17.47
C HIS A 45 2.72 -11.98 17.70
N PRO A 46 2.42 -11.63 18.97
CA PRO A 46 1.42 -10.60 19.28
C PRO A 46 1.71 -9.21 18.69
N GLN A 47 2.98 -8.89 18.46
CA GLN A 47 3.42 -7.59 17.90
C GLN A 47 3.68 -7.65 16.39
N GLU A 48 3.39 -8.78 15.75
CA GLU A 48 3.60 -8.94 14.32
C GLU A 48 2.46 -8.27 13.54
N HIS A 49 2.84 -7.50 12.52
CA HIS A 49 1.90 -6.94 11.57
C HIS A 49 2.03 -7.64 10.24
N VAL A 50 0.93 -8.26 9.81
CA VAL A 50 0.87 -8.99 8.54
C VAL A 50 0.02 -8.19 7.55
N LEU A 51 0.60 -8.01 6.36
CA LEU A 51 0.00 -7.39 5.19
C LEU A 51 0.00 -8.41 4.06
N VAL A 52 -1.15 -8.62 3.42
CA VAL A 52 -1.33 -9.58 2.33
C VAL A 52 -1.45 -8.82 1.02
N LEU A 53 -0.43 -8.96 0.16
CA LEU A 53 -0.44 -8.43 -1.21
C LEU A 53 -0.99 -9.51 -2.15
N ASN A 54 -2.23 -9.33 -2.59
CA ASN A 54 -2.84 -10.17 -3.61
C ASN A 54 -2.29 -9.75 -4.98
N TYR A 55 -1.48 -10.62 -5.57
CA TYR A 55 -0.85 -10.42 -6.86
C TYR A 55 -1.12 -11.61 -7.76
N ASP A 56 -1.78 -11.36 -8.90
CA ASP A 56 -1.97 -12.34 -9.95
C ASP A 56 -1.11 -11.94 -11.17
N PRO A 57 -0.03 -12.68 -11.47
CA PRO A 57 0.84 -12.40 -12.61
C PRO A 57 0.15 -12.62 -13.98
N GLN A 58 -0.96 -13.38 -14.02
CA GLN A 58 -1.67 -13.73 -15.25
C GLN A 58 -2.88 -12.83 -15.50
N SER A 59 -3.46 -12.25 -14.46
CA SER A 59 -4.58 -11.32 -14.59
C SER A 59 -4.09 -9.90 -14.81
N SER A 60 -4.11 -9.44 -16.07
CA SER A 60 -3.99 -8.01 -16.39
C SER A 60 -5.26 -7.22 -16.04
N ALA A 61 -6.37 -7.90 -15.71
CA ALA A 61 -7.67 -7.27 -15.48
C ALA A 61 -7.88 -6.82 -14.03
N ALA A 62 -7.21 -7.46 -13.07
CA ALA A 62 -7.32 -7.13 -11.65
C ALA A 62 -6.02 -6.47 -11.16
N PRO A 63 -6.05 -5.19 -10.73
CA PRO A 63 -4.87 -4.58 -10.14
C PRO A 63 -4.50 -5.28 -8.82
N PRO A 64 -3.21 -5.32 -8.46
CA PRO A 64 -2.79 -5.84 -7.17
C PRO A 64 -3.45 -5.07 -6.03
N THR A 65 -3.81 -5.77 -4.95
CA THR A 65 -4.41 -5.16 -3.76
C THR A 65 -3.66 -5.60 -2.51
N VAL A 66 -3.63 -4.75 -1.48
CA VAL A 66 -3.01 -5.08 -0.20
C VAL A 66 -4.03 -4.96 0.90
N GLN A 67 -4.13 -5.99 1.73
CA GLN A 67 -4.99 -5.99 2.90
C GLN A 67 -4.14 -6.11 4.16
N SER A 68 -4.54 -5.43 5.23
CA SER A 68 -3.98 -5.69 6.55
C SER A 68 -4.87 -6.68 7.27
N ILE A 69 -4.27 -7.69 7.88
CA ILE A 69 -4.95 -8.58 8.84
C ILE A 69 -4.58 -8.24 10.29
N SER A 70 -3.86 -7.14 10.48
CA SER A 70 -3.43 -6.66 11.79
C SER A 70 -4.51 -5.81 12.43
N GLU A 71 -4.64 -5.87 13.75
CA GLU A 71 -5.66 -5.11 14.49
C GLU A 71 -5.42 -3.58 14.46
N THR A 72 -4.16 -3.16 14.56
CA THR A 72 -3.80 -1.74 14.76
C THR A 72 -3.23 -1.05 13.53
N LEU A 73 -2.99 -1.78 12.44
CA LEU A 73 -2.37 -1.29 11.22
C LEU A 73 -3.39 -1.32 10.07
N VAL A 74 -3.62 -0.18 9.43
CA VAL A 74 -4.58 -0.06 8.32
C VAL A 74 -3.83 0.31 7.04
N VAL A 75 -4.19 -0.34 5.92
CA VAL A 75 -3.72 0.03 4.58
C VAL A 75 -4.59 1.16 4.05
N THR A 76 -3.95 2.21 3.54
CA THR A 76 -4.64 3.38 3.00
C THR A 76 -4.43 3.52 1.50
N ARG A 77 -3.34 2.97 0.96
CA ARG A 77 -3.04 3.03 -0.48
C ARG A 77 -2.00 1.98 -0.86
N LEU A 78 -2.09 1.51 -2.10
CA LEU A 78 -0.98 0.88 -2.81
C LEU A 78 -0.57 1.79 -3.97
N LYS A 79 0.72 1.92 -4.24
CA LYS A 79 1.25 2.52 -5.47
C LYS A 79 2.17 1.53 -6.15
N VAL A 80 2.12 1.46 -7.46
CA VAL A 80 2.99 0.62 -8.28
C VAL A 80 3.75 1.55 -9.21
N GLU A 81 5.07 1.59 -9.05
CA GLU A 81 5.98 2.46 -9.79
C GLU A 81 7.07 1.61 -10.45
N ASP A 82 7.86 2.19 -11.34
CA ASP A 82 9.07 1.52 -11.84
C ASP A 82 10.15 1.51 -10.76
N ALA A 83 10.78 0.35 -10.55
CA ALA A 83 11.84 0.24 -9.56
C ALA A 83 13.09 1.02 -10.01
N PRO A 84 13.70 1.85 -9.15
CA PRO A 84 14.95 2.52 -9.44
C PRO A 84 16.03 1.48 -9.79
N GLY A 85 16.63 1.59 -10.97
CA GLY A 85 17.64 0.66 -11.45
C GLY A 85 17.14 -0.47 -12.35
N ALA A 86 15.82 -0.65 -12.52
CA ALA A 86 15.25 -1.63 -13.45
C ALA A 86 15.71 -1.38 -14.91
N ALA A 87 15.80 -0.11 -15.32
CA ALA A 87 16.29 0.27 -16.65
C ALA A 87 17.80 0.00 -16.88
N ALA A 88 18.58 -0.24 -15.83
CA ALA A 88 20.00 -0.61 -15.94
C ALA A 88 20.22 -2.12 -16.10
N ALA A 89 19.20 -2.94 -15.81
CA ALA A 89 19.23 -4.40 -15.89
C ALA A 89 18.92 -4.96 -17.29
N VAL A 90 19.01 -4.13 -18.34
CA VAL A 90 18.69 -4.50 -19.73
C VAL A 90 19.61 -5.61 -20.30
N GLY A 91 20.73 -5.93 -19.63
CA GLY A 91 21.63 -7.04 -19.98
C GLY A 91 21.44 -8.33 -19.17
N ASP A 92 21.00 -8.22 -17.91
CA ASP A 92 20.89 -9.33 -16.95
C ASP A 92 19.50 -9.29 -16.31
N ASN A 93 18.47 -9.62 -17.10
CA ASN A 93 17.13 -9.84 -16.58
C ASN A 93 17.15 -11.13 -15.75
N ASP A 94 17.59 -11.02 -14.50
CA ASP A 94 17.75 -12.06 -13.48
C ASP A 94 16.39 -12.64 -13.01
N GLY A 95 15.38 -12.55 -13.85
CA GLY A 95 14.01 -12.98 -13.60
C GLY A 95 13.32 -12.27 -12.44
N LYS A 96 13.52 -10.96 -12.29
CA LYS A 96 12.90 -10.16 -11.22
C LYS A 96 11.83 -9.23 -11.77
N ASN A 97 10.89 -8.87 -10.91
CA ASN A 97 9.85 -7.92 -11.27
C ASN A 97 10.40 -6.48 -11.18
N ASP A 98 10.34 -5.76 -12.30
CA ASP A 98 10.84 -4.39 -12.44
C ASP A 98 9.98 -3.33 -11.76
N LYS A 99 8.86 -3.72 -11.13
CA LYS A 99 7.95 -2.83 -10.44
C LYS A 99 8.25 -2.75 -8.93
N MET A 100 8.13 -1.54 -8.41
CA MET A 100 8.15 -1.24 -6.99
C MET A 100 6.73 -1.04 -6.46
N PHE A 101 6.42 -1.73 -5.37
CA PHE A 101 5.14 -1.69 -4.68
C PHE A 101 5.31 -0.89 -3.39
N ILE A 102 4.67 0.27 -3.30
CA ILE A 102 4.70 1.15 -2.14
C ILE A 102 3.36 1.05 -1.41
N VAL A 103 3.35 0.44 -0.24
CA VAL A 103 2.15 0.27 0.60
C VAL A 103 2.12 1.40 1.63
N GLU A 104 1.12 2.27 1.55
CA GLU A 104 0.89 3.32 2.55
C GLU A 104 0.02 2.77 3.68
N THR A 105 0.56 2.80 4.89
CA THR A 105 -0.09 2.30 6.10
C THR A 105 -0.21 3.37 7.16
N CYS A 106 -1.18 3.16 8.04
CA CYS A 106 -1.42 4.03 9.18
C CYS A 106 -1.72 3.24 10.45
N THR A 107 -1.20 3.71 11.59
CA THR A 107 -1.54 3.22 12.94
C THR A 107 -2.10 4.34 13.80
N ASP A 108 -3.00 3.98 14.71
CA ASP A 108 -3.39 4.87 15.80
C ASP A 108 -2.44 4.68 16.98
N ASP A 109 -1.60 5.68 17.22
CA ASP A 109 -0.70 5.74 18.38
C ASP A 109 -1.18 6.83 19.34
N SER A 110 -2.48 6.78 19.65
CA SER A 110 -3.14 7.75 20.52
C SER A 110 -2.59 7.63 21.94
N THR A 111 -1.51 8.33 22.24
CA THR A 111 -1.13 8.58 23.63
C THR A 111 -2.16 9.56 24.23
N PRO A 112 -2.72 9.27 25.42
CA PRO A 112 -3.84 10.03 25.99
C PRO A 112 -3.47 11.41 26.54
N HIS A 113 -2.39 12.05 26.07
CA HIS A 113 -1.84 13.26 26.69
C HIS A 113 -1.74 14.43 25.71
N GLU A 114 -2.89 15.08 25.48
CA GLU A 114 -2.96 16.25 24.60
C GLU A 114 -3.84 17.37 25.18
N GLU A 115 -3.80 17.58 26.51
CA GLU A 115 -4.60 18.61 27.18
C GLU A 115 -4.09 20.05 26.97
N ARG A 116 -2.95 20.25 26.27
CA ARG A 116 -2.35 21.59 26.08
C ARG A 116 -2.01 21.94 24.63
N LYS A 117 -2.65 21.34 23.63
CA LYS A 117 -2.48 21.76 22.24
C LYS A 117 -3.21 23.07 21.96
N GLN A 118 -2.56 23.98 21.24
CA GLN A 118 -3.21 25.19 20.72
C GLN A 118 -4.43 24.79 19.84
N PRO A 119 -5.55 25.53 19.85
CA PRO A 119 -6.76 25.18 19.10
C PRO A 119 -6.53 24.92 17.61
N GLN A 120 -5.59 25.67 17.00
CA GLN A 120 -5.20 25.50 15.60
C GLN A 120 -4.54 24.14 15.34
N ALA A 121 -3.72 23.65 16.26
CA ALA A 121 -3.08 22.34 16.17
C ALA A 121 -4.09 21.21 16.27
N ILE A 122 -5.10 21.34 17.15
CA ILE A 122 -6.21 20.39 17.28
C ILE A 122 -7.00 20.31 15.97
N LEU A 123 -7.34 21.45 15.38
CA LEU A 123 -8.09 21.49 14.12
C LEU A 123 -7.27 20.87 12.96
N ALA A 124 -5.98 21.19 12.86
CA ALA A 124 -5.10 20.63 11.84
C ALA A 124 -5.00 19.10 11.97
N HIS A 125 -4.85 18.62 13.21
CA HIS A 125 -4.81 17.19 13.53
C HIS A 125 -6.12 16.48 13.17
N PHE A 126 -7.26 17.05 13.55
CA PHE A 126 -8.57 16.51 13.20
C PHE A 126 -8.77 16.42 11.68
N LYS A 127 -8.41 17.48 10.94
CA LYS A 127 -8.48 17.49 9.46
C LYS A 127 -7.60 16.40 8.85
N TYR A 128 -6.39 16.25 9.37
CA TYR A 128 -5.46 15.21 8.93
C TYR A 128 -6.03 13.79 9.17
N ARG A 129 -6.49 13.48 10.39
CA ARG A 129 -7.10 12.18 10.72
C ARG A 129 -8.29 11.87 9.82
N ASN A 130 -9.20 12.82 9.64
CA ASN A 130 -10.34 12.64 8.75
C ASN A 130 -9.94 12.38 7.30
N SER A 131 -8.86 12.99 6.82
CA SER A 131 -8.37 12.75 5.47
C SER A 131 -7.84 11.31 5.30
N ILE A 132 -7.19 10.77 6.33
CA ILE A 132 -6.70 9.38 6.34
C ILE A 132 -7.86 8.40 6.43
N ILE A 133 -8.82 8.63 7.33
CA ILE A 133 -10.01 7.78 7.47
C ILE A 133 -10.77 7.69 6.14
N ARG A 134 -11.00 8.84 5.48
CA ARG A 134 -11.65 8.84 4.16
C ARG A 134 -10.87 8.04 3.12
N ARG A 135 -9.54 8.15 3.13
CA ARG A 135 -8.67 7.39 2.24
C ARG A 135 -8.77 5.88 2.51
N ALA A 136 -8.69 5.47 3.78
CA ALA A 136 -8.81 4.08 4.19
C ALA A 136 -10.17 3.49 3.77
N LEU A 137 -11.26 4.22 3.99
CA LEU A 137 -12.61 3.78 3.62
C LEU A 137 -12.84 3.71 2.11
N SER A 138 -12.07 4.45 1.32
CA SER A 138 -12.18 4.46 -0.15
C SER A 138 -11.25 3.43 -0.82
N TYR A 139 -10.40 2.76 -0.04
CA TYR A 139 -9.50 1.72 -0.52
C TYR A 139 -10.18 0.35 -0.41
N PRO A 140 -10.08 -0.54 -1.41
CA PRO A 140 -9.25 -0.45 -2.62
C PRO A 140 -9.93 0.25 -3.83
N ASP A 141 -11.23 0.54 -3.74
CA ASP A 141 -12.07 0.95 -4.87
C ASP A 141 -11.59 2.21 -5.61
N ALA A 142 -10.93 3.13 -4.91
CA ALA A 142 -10.32 4.32 -5.51
C ALA A 142 -9.25 4.00 -6.57
N MET A 143 -8.63 2.81 -6.54
CA MET A 143 -7.66 2.37 -7.56
C MET A 143 -8.36 1.88 -8.85
N THR A 144 -9.55 1.29 -8.74
CA THR A 144 -10.31 0.79 -9.89
C THR A 144 -10.79 1.92 -10.79
N THR A 145 -11.21 3.04 -10.20
CA THR A 145 -11.71 4.20 -10.94
C THR A 145 -10.61 4.96 -11.69
N ALA A 146 -9.35 4.92 -11.22
CA ALA A 146 -8.23 5.63 -11.84
C ALA A 146 -7.67 4.93 -13.10
N LEU A 147 -7.86 3.61 -13.23
CA LEU A 147 -7.49 2.83 -14.41
C LEU A 147 -8.59 2.80 -15.49
N GLN A 148 -9.77 3.35 -15.19
CA GLN A 148 -10.93 3.40 -16.06
C GLN A 148 -11.25 4.84 -16.48
N ALA A 149 -10.22 5.65 -16.78
CA ALA A 149 -10.41 6.82 -17.62
C ALA A 149 -10.75 6.33 -19.05
N PRO A 150 -11.84 6.81 -19.68
CA PRO A 150 -12.29 6.29 -20.95
C PRO A 150 -11.24 6.58 -22.03
N SER A 151 -10.72 5.51 -22.63
CA SER A 151 -10.11 5.53 -23.95
C SER A 151 -11.17 5.99 -24.96
N SER A 152 -11.27 7.31 -25.16
CA SER A 152 -11.95 7.87 -26.31
C SER A 152 -11.12 7.54 -27.56
N ASN A 153 -11.35 6.34 -28.09
CA ASN A 153 -10.84 5.92 -29.39
C ASN A 153 -11.93 6.14 -30.45
N ILE A 154 -11.51 6.85 -31.52
CA ILE A 154 -11.69 6.47 -32.93
C ILE A 154 -13.06 6.81 -33.58
N THR A 155 -13.16 7.86 -34.41
CA THR A 155 -13.04 7.87 -35.92
C THR A 155 -14.46 7.96 -36.53
N GLU A 156 -14.81 8.67 -37.61
CA GLU A 156 -14.28 8.76 -38.98
C GLU A 156 -15.13 9.78 -39.79
N LYS A 157 -14.57 10.27 -40.91
CA LYS A 157 -15.23 10.78 -42.16
C LYS A 157 -16.11 12.05 -42.04
N THR A 158 -15.93 13.06 -42.88
CA THR A 158 -15.69 13.04 -44.33
C THR A 158 -14.93 14.29 -44.76
#